data_AF-A0A1J3IQI2-F1
#
_entry.id   AF-A0A1J3IQI2-F1
#
_cell.length_a   1.000
_cell.length_b   1.000
_cell.length_c   1.000
_cell.angle_alpha   90.00
_cell.angle_beta   90.00
_cell.angle_gamma   90.00
#
_symmetry.space_group_name_H-M   'P 1'
#
loop_
_entity.id
_entity.type
_entity.pdbx_description
1 polymer ?
#
loop_
_entity_poly.entity_id
_entity_poly.type
_entity_poly.pdbx_seq_one_letter_code
_entity_poly.pdbx_strand_id
1 'polypeptide(L)'
;EDLHGMTKLRSLGIKLTDEISLGDLYASIGAARHLENLEIEYHGSKRMKLDGTEPNIIKLKLLELNIRVLILSDGLQHLPAQLTSIKLSDCDLEEDPMPLLEKLLHLKEVWLEEASFCGRSMVCSGGGFPKLHMLHISGLNEWEDWVVEEGSMPLL
;
A
#
# COMPACT_ATOMS: atom_id res chain seq x y z
N GLU A 1 -6.25 21.70 -8.77
CA GLU A 1 -5.32 22.41 -9.68
C GLU A 1 -3.93 22.68 -9.08
N ASP A 2 -3.75 22.82 -7.76
CA ASP A 2 -2.49 23.35 -7.19
C ASP A 2 -1.23 22.46 -7.29
N LEU A 3 -1.34 21.12 -7.37
CA LEU A 3 -0.16 20.23 -7.34
C LEU A 3 0.57 20.12 -8.69
N HIS A 4 -0.07 20.53 -9.79
CA HIS A 4 0.47 20.33 -11.15
C HIS A 4 1.76 21.13 -11.42
N GLY A 5 2.00 22.22 -10.68
CA GLY A 5 3.24 23.01 -10.78
C GLY A 5 4.43 22.45 -10.01
N MET A 6 4.21 21.48 -9.10
CA MET A 6 5.20 21.02 -8.12
C MET A 6 6.12 19.93 -8.69
N THR A 7 6.72 20.19 -9.86
CA THR A 7 7.51 19.21 -10.62
C THR A 7 8.76 18.69 -9.92
N LYS A 8 9.32 19.44 -8.96
CA LYS A 8 10.52 19.06 -8.18
C LYS A 8 10.21 18.37 -6.85
N LEU A 9 8.94 18.16 -6.53
CA LEU A 9 8.52 17.58 -5.25
C LEU A 9 8.98 16.12 -5.15
N ARG A 10 9.56 15.76 -3.99
CA ARG A 10 10.07 14.39 -3.70
C ARG A 10 9.29 13.67 -2.62
N SER A 11 8.69 14.42 -1.70
CA SER A 11 7.86 13.87 -0.63
C SER A 11 6.54 14.62 -0.57
N LEU A 12 5.44 13.91 -0.43
CA LEU A 12 4.10 14.47 -0.37
C LEU A 12 3.29 13.70 0.67
N GLY A 13 2.85 14.39 1.71
CA GLY A 13 1.88 13.87 2.68
C GLY A 13 0.53 14.53 2.43
N ILE A 14 -0.53 13.74 2.27
CA ILE A 14 -1.88 14.24 2.00
C ILE A 14 -2.86 13.62 2.98
N LYS A 15 -3.70 14.47 3.58
CA LYS A 15 -4.85 14.05 4.35
C LYS A 15 -6.10 14.10 3.46
N LEU A 16 -6.70 12.95 3.21
CA LEU A 16 -7.90 12.81 2.39
C LEU A 16 -9.15 12.72 3.27
N THR A 17 -10.23 13.32 2.78
CA THR A 17 -11.59 13.28 3.38
C THR A 17 -12.56 12.64 2.39
N ASP A 18 -13.81 12.42 2.81
CA ASP A 18 -14.89 11.80 2.01
C ASP A 18 -15.20 12.46 0.65
N GLU A 19 -14.58 13.60 0.35
CA GLU A 19 -14.77 14.37 -0.89
C GLU A 19 -13.76 14.04 -1.99
N ILE A 20 -12.63 13.39 -1.68
CA ILE A 20 -11.51 13.20 -2.62
C ILE A 20 -11.26 11.71 -2.85
N SER A 21 -11.35 11.27 -4.11
CA SER A 21 -10.98 9.90 -4.51
C SER A 21 -9.47 9.73 -4.72
N LEU A 22 -8.98 8.49 -4.66
CA LEU A 22 -7.58 8.20 -5.00
C LEU A 22 -7.29 8.42 -6.48
N GLY A 23 -8.24 8.18 -7.38
CA GLY A 23 -8.12 8.53 -8.80
C GLY A 23 -7.89 10.03 -9.01
N ASP A 24 -8.66 10.89 -8.33
CA ASP A 24 -8.48 12.35 -8.37
C ASP A 24 -7.11 12.76 -7.80
N LEU A 25 -6.67 12.07 -6.74
CA LEU A 25 -5.34 12.28 -6.17
C LEU A 25 -4.25 11.92 -7.18
N TYR A 26 -4.28 10.71 -7.73
CA TYR A 26 -3.29 10.23 -8.71
C TYR A 26 -3.27 11.11 -9.96
N ALA A 27 -4.42 11.56 -10.44
CA ALA A 27 -4.51 12.53 -11.53
C ALA A 27 -3.83 13.86 -11.16
N SER A 28 -3.99 14.32 -9.92
CA SER A 28 -3.39 15.56 -9.41
C SER A 28 -1.87 15.45 -9.20
N ILE A 29 -1.36 14.28 -8.81
CA ILE A 29 0.08 14.07 -8.55
C ILE A 29 0.83 13.46 -9.74
N GLY A 30 0.14 13.06 -10.82
CA GLY A 30 0.76 12.49 -12.01
C GLY A 30 1.79 13.40 -12.69
N ALA A 31 1.73 14.71 -12.46
CA ALA A 31 2.74 15.66 -12.93
C ALA A 31 4.04 15.66 -12.08
N ALA A 32 4.01 15.13 -10.86
CA ALA A 32 5.13 15.11 -9.91
C ALA A 32 6.09 13.95 -10.19
N ARG A 33 6.80 14.01 -11.32
CA ARG A 33 7.71 12.95 -11.82
C ARG A 33 8.91 12.65 -10.91
N HIS A 34 9.19 13.52 -9.94
CA HIS A 34 10.27 13.36 -8.97
C HIS A 34 9.78 12.88 -7.61
N LEU A 35 8.48 12.58 -7.47
CA LEU A 35 7.93 12.11 -6.21
C LEU A 35 8.45 10.71 -5.89
N GLU A 36 9.07 10.59 -4.72
CA GLU A 36 9.69 9.37 -4.20
C GLU A 36 8.95 8.85 -2.97
N ASN A 37 8.38 9.74 -2.16
CA ASN A 37 7.66 9.38 -0.94
C ASN A 37 6.24 9.95 -1.01
N LEU A 38 5.24 9.09 -0.88
CA LEU A 38 3.84 9.47 -0.82
C LEU A 38 3.27 8.92 0.48
N GLU A 39 2.77 9.81 1.33
CA GLU A 39 2.05 9.46 2.54
C GLU A 39 0.60 9.89 2.35
N ILE A 40 -0.33 8.96 2.51
CA ILE A 40 -1.75 9.22 2.39
C ILE A 40 -2.41 8.82 3.69
N GLU A 41 -2.97 9.81 4.38
CA GLU A 41 -3.78 9.62 5.57
C GLU A 41 -5.25 9.87 5.21
N TYR A 42 -6.11 8.87 5.29
CA TYR A 42 -7.54 9.05 4.99
C TYR A 42 -8.37 9.05 6.27
N HIS A 43 -9.20 10.08 6.43
CA HIS A 43 -10.11 10.26 7.56
C HIS A 43 -11.58 10.26 7.15
N GLY A 44 -11.90 9.85 5.92
CA GLY A 44 -13.29 9.75 5.50
C GLY A 44 -14.00 8.55 6.14
N SER A 45 -15.32 8.63 6.20
CA SER A 45 -16.22 7.59 6.69
C SER A 45 -16.65 6.60 5.59
N LYS A 46 -16.40 6.90 4.31
CA LYS A 46 -16.74 6.06 3.16
C LYS A 46 -15.61 5.11 2.77
N ARG A 47 -15.98 3.91 2.32
CA ARG A 47 -15.06 2.94 1.70
C ARG A 47 -14.39 3.57 0.46
N MET A 48 -13.05 3.58 0.43
CA MET A 48 -12.31 4.04 -0.74
C MET A 48 -12.12 2.88 -1.71
N LYS A 49 -12.51 3.11 -2.97
CA LYS A 49 -12.06 2.27 -4.09
C LYS A 49 -10.84 2.93 -4.71
N LEU A 50 -9.79 2.15 -4.90
CA LEU A 50 -8.67 2.47 -5.78
C LEU A 50 -9.17 2.12 -7.19
N ASP A 51 -9.67 3.11 -7.92
CA ASP A 51 -10.13 2.94 -9.28
C ASP A 51 -8.94 3.01 -10.24
N GLY A 52 -8.88 2.03 -11.14
CA GLY A 52 -7.73 1.61 -11.96
C GLY A 52 -7.20 2.60 -12.99
N THR A 53 -6.89 3.81 -12.58
CA THR A 53 -5.86 4.60 -13.24
C THR A 53 -4.52 4.09 -12.75
N GLU A 54 -3.84 3.27 -13.56
CA GLU A 54 -2.44 2.93 -13.33
C GLU A 54 -1.68 4.24 -13.05
N PRO A 55 -1.12 4.45 -11.85
CA PRO A 55 -0.37 5.66 -11.55
C PRO A 55 0.80 5.66 -12.52
N ASN A 56 0.70 6.55 -13.52
CA ASN A 56 1.59 6.58 -14.67
C ASN A 56 3.03 6.85 -14.18
N ILE A 57 3.74 5.75 -13.91
CA ILE A 57 5.17 5.64 -13.59
C ILE A 57 5.64 6.71 -12.59
N ILE A 58 4.99 6.81 -11.43
CA ILE A 58 5.61 7.47 -10.28
C ILE A 58 6.57 6.45 -9.66
N LYS A 59 7.88 6.74 -9.67
CA LYS A 59 8.88 5.94 -8.97
C LYS A 59 8.80 6.21 -7.47
N LEU A 60 7.75 5.70 -6.84
CA LEU A 60 7.58 5.75 -5.40
C LEU A 60 8.52 4.72 -4.76
N LYS A 61 9.44 5.21 -3.93
CA LYS A 61 10.27 4.39 -3.05
C LYS A 61 9.47 4.01 -1.81
N LEU A 62 8.75 4.96 -1.25
CA LEU A 62 7.98 4.81 -0.02
C LEU A 62 6.52 5.19 -0.28
N LEU A 63 5.60 4.31 0.10
CA LEU A 63 4.16 4.60 0.14
C LEU A 63 3.66 4.20 1.52
N GLU A 64 3.37 5.21 2.34
CA GLU A 64 2.73 5.00 3.63
C GLU A 64 1.23 5.25 3.45
N LEU A 65 0.42 4.20 3.64
CA LEU A 65 -1.03 4.28 3.58
C LEU A 65 -1.57 4.13 5.01
N ASN A 66 -1.86 5.27 5.63
CA ASN A 66 -2.53 5.32 6.93
C ASN A 66 -4.02 5.57 6.69
N ILE A 67 -4.73 4.54 6.24
CA ILE A 67 -6.10 4.66 5.74
C ILE A 67 -7.03 4.09 6.80
N ARG A 68 -7.91 4.93 7.39
CA ARG A 68 -8.87 4.49 8.43
C ARG A 68 -10.09 3.69 7.93
N VAL A 69 -10.08 3.22 6.69
CA VAL A 69 -11.23 2.53 6.09
C VAL A 69 -10.80 1.49 5.07
N LEU A 70 -11.37 0.28 5.20
CA LEU A 70 -11.64 -0.75 4.18
C LEU A 70 -11.15 -0.40 2.77
N ILE A 71 -9.88 -0.69 2.50
CA ILE A 71 -9.39 -0.84 1.13
C ILE A 71 -10.03 -2.12 0.60
N LEU A 72 -10.76 -2.04 -0.52
CA LEU A 72 -11.12 -3.28 -1.22
C LEU A 72 -9.83 -3.95 -1.69
N SER A 73 -9.72 -5.27 -1.59
CA SER A 73 -8.57 -6.04 -2.11
C SER A 73 -8.23 -5.65 -3.56
N ASP A 74 -9.26 -5.35 -4.35
CA ASP A 74 -9.18 -4.82 -5.72
C ASP A 74 -8.42 -3.49 -5.85
N GLY A 75 -8.12 -2.83 -4.75
CA GLY A 75 -7.38 -1.60 -4.74
C GLY A 75 -5.87 -1.81 -4.65
N LEU A 76 -5.43 -2.79 -3.87
CA LEU A 76 -4.00 -3.08 -3.69
C LEU A 76 -3.34 -3.51 -5.01
N GLN A 77 -4.09 -4.05 -5.96
CA GLN A 77 -3.64 -4.37 -7.31
C GLN A 77 -3.29 -3.13 -8.17
N HIS A 78 -3.69 -1.92 -7.75
CA HIS A 78 -3.33 -0.67 -8.42
C HIS A 78 -2.13 0.04 -7.78
N LEU A 79 -1.43 -0.61 -6.84
CA LEU A 79 -0.24 -0.06 -6.23
C LEU A 79 0.92 0.09 -7.25
N PRO A 80 1.78 1.12 -7.09
CA PRO A 80 2.92 1.31 -7.96
C PRO A 80 3.89 0.12 -7.92
N ALA A 81 4.22 -0.47 -9.08
CA ALA A 81 5.09 -1.64 -9.17
C ALA A 81 6.54 -1.43 -8.66
N GLN A 82 6.99 -0.16 -8.54
CA GLN A 82 8.33 0.19 -8.05
C GLN A 82 8.38 0.39 -6.52
N LEU A 83 7.28 0.13 -5.83
CA LEU A 83 7.19 0.34 -4.39
C LEU A 83 8.24 -0.47 -3.62
N THR A 84 8.97 0.18 -2.71
CA THR A 84 10.01 -0.49 -1.90
C THR A 84 9.63 -0.62 -0.43
N SER A 85 8.69 0.15 0.07
CA SER A 85 8.18 0.03 1.45
C SER A 85 6.69 0.30 1.46
N ILE A 86 5.93 -0.53 2.16
CA ILE A 86 4.50 -0.34 2.39
C ILE A 86 4.19 -0.42 3.88
N LYS A 87 3.36 0.52 4.34
CA LYS A 87 2.78 0.50 5.67
C LYS A 87 1.27 0.58 5.56
N LEU A 88 0.59 -0.38 6.18
CA LEU A 88 -0.86 -0.50 6.26
C LEU A 88 -1.27 -0.43 7.73
N SER A 89 -2.21 0.46 8.04
CA SER A 89 -2.87 0.61 9.35
C SER A 89 -4.33 0.97 9.11
N ASP A 90 -5.23 0.46 9.95
CA ASP A 90 -6.67 0.74 9.96
C ASP A 90 -7.41 0.45 8.63
N CYS A 91 -6.82 -0.43 7.82
CA CYS A 91 -7.33 -0.77 6.48
C CYS A 91 -8.44 -1.82 6.49
N ASP A 92 -8.66 -2.52 7.61
CA ASP A 92 -9.66 -3.56 7.83
C ASP A 92 -9.71 -4.64 6.72
N LEU A 93 -8.56 -5.04 6.16
CA LEU A 93 -8.55 -5.98 5.03
C LEU A 93 -9.14 -7.33 5.44
N GLU A 94 -10.22 -7.75 4.77
CA GLU A 94 -10.85 -9.06 5.01
C GLU A 94 -10.11 -10.20 4.29
N GLU A 95 -9.50 -9.90 3.15
CA GLU A 95 -8.71 -10.85 2.36
C GLU A 95 -7.22 -10.70 2.64
N ASP A 96 -6.50 -11.81 2.50
CA ASP A 96 -5.06 -11.88 2.71
C ASP A 96 -4.31 -10.87 1.79
N PRO A 97 -3.56 -9.90 2.35
CA PRO A 97 -2.80 -8.95 1.54
C PRO A 97 -1.58 -9.59 0.85
N MET A 98 -1.05 -10.70 1.36
CA MET A 98 0.24 -11.26 0.93
C MET A 98 0.31 -11.60 -0.57
N PRO A 99 -0.71 -12.23 -1.20
CA PRO A 99 -0.72 -12.53 -2.64
C PRO A 99 -0.65 -11.30 -3.55
N LEU A 100 -1.04 -10.13 -3.04
CA LEU A 100 -0.94 -8.87 -3.77
C LEU A 100 0.39 -8.19 -3.51
N LEU A 101 0.83 -8.16 -2.24
CA LEU A 101 2.11 -7.57 -1.86
C LEU A 101 3.31 -8.32 -2.46
N GLU A 102 3.23 -9.65 -2.60
CA GLU A 102 4.32 -10.46 -3.17
C GLU A 102 4.56 -10.18 -4.67
N LYS A 103 3.56 -9.64 -5.38
CA LYS A 103 3.69 -9.20 -6.78
C LYS A 103 4.52 -7.92 -6.91
N LEU A 104 4.72 -7.18 -5.82
CA LEU A 104 5.57 -5.99 -5.79
C LEU A 104 7.04 -6.42 -5.66
N LEU A 105 7.64 -6.81 -6.78
CA LEU A 105 9.00 -7.40 -6.83
C LEU A 105 10.14 -6.48 -6.32
N HIS A 106 9.84 -5.20 -6.09
CA HIS A 106 10.78 -4.22 -5.54
C HIS A 106 10.58 -3.96 -4.05
N LEU A 107 9.58 -4.58 -3.43
CA LEU A 107 9.22 -4.39 -2.03
C LEU A 107 10.29 -4.97 -1.12
N LYS A 108 10.71 -4.16 -0.15
CA LYS A 108 11.79 -4.42 0.80
C LYS A 108 11.31 -4.41 2.24
N GLU A 109 10.28 -3.61 2.52
CA GLU A 109 9.73 -3.42 3.85
C GLU A 109 8.21 -3.51 3.80
N VAL A 110 7.63 -4.30 4.69
CA VAL A 110 6.18 -4.42 4.88
C VAL A 110 5.86 -4.18 6.34
N TRP A 111 4.93 -3.28 6.60
CA TRP A 111 4.39 -3.00 7.93
C TRP A 111 2.88 -3.23 7.91
N LEU A 112 2.42 -4.26 8.62
CA LEU A 112 1.02 -4.53 8.92
C LEU A 112 0.78 -4.14 10.38
N GLU A 113 0.17 -2.98 10.60
CA GLU A 113 -0.11 -2.42 11.93
C GLU A 113 -1.59 -2.62 12.33
N GLU A 114 -2.02 -1.92 13.39
CA GLU A 114 -3.34 -2.04 14.00
C GLU A 114 -4.46 -2.07 12.95
N ALA A 115 -5.35 -3.05 13.05
CA ALA A 115 -6.52 -3.20 12.17
C ALA A 115 -6.20 -3.14 10.66
N SER A 116 -4.98 -3.50 10.25
CA SER A 116 -4.63 -3.54 8.82
C SER A 116 -5.17 -4.78 8.11
N PHE A 117 -5.33 -5.90 8.83
CA PHE A 117 -5.91 -7.14 8.35
C PHE A 117 -6.81 -7.76 9.43
N CYS A 118 -8.05 -8.07 9.04
CA CYS A 118 -9.12 -8.64 9.87
C CYS A 118 -9.46 -10.09 9.47
N GLY A 119 -8.75 -10.66 8.49
CA GLY A 119 -8.85 -12.08 8.19
C GLY A 119 -8.05 -12.95 9.17
N ARG A 120 -8.26 -14.26 9.08
CA ARG A 120 -7.70 -15.23 10.05
C ARG A 120 -6.38 -15.84 9.62
N SER A 121 -6.14 -15.95 8.32
CA SER A 121 -4.98 -16.65 7.80
C SER A 121 -4.30 -15.86 6.69
N MET A 122 -2.98 -15.85 6.70
CA MET A 122 -2.16 -15.33 5.61
C MET A 122 -1.32 -16.44 4.99
N VAL A 123 -1.01 -16.32 3.69
CA VAL A 123 -0.21 -17.25 2.92
C VAL A 123 0.78 -16.48 2.05
N CYS A 124 2.06 -16.82 2.16
CA CYS A 124 3.10 -16.30 1.29
C CYS A 124 3.56 -17.38 0.33
N SER A 125 3.35 -17.18 -0.97
CA SER A 125 3.64 -18.15 -2.02
C SER A 125 5.15 -18.35 -2.19
N GLY A 126 5.57 -19.57 -2.54
CA GLY A 126 6.97 -19.90 -2.80
C GLY A 126 7.55 -19.02 -3.90
N GLY A 127 8.69 -18.38 -3.64
CA GLY A 127 9.29 -17.40 -4.55
C GLY A 127 8.66 -16.01 -4.51
N GLY A 128 7.72 -15.76 -3.58
CA GLY A 128 7.25 -14.42 -3.25
C GLY A 128 8.36 -13.51 -2.73
N PHE A 129 8.05 -12.22 -2.58
CA PHE A 129 8.87 -11.23 -1.86
C PHE A 129 10.41 -11.34 -2.07
N PRO A 130 10.91 -11.28 -3.32
CA PRO A 130 12.32 -11.57 -3.61
C PRO A 130 13.32 -10.59 -3.00
N LYS A 131 12.86 -9.44 -2.49
CA LYS A 131 13.69 -8.36 -1.94
C LYS A 131 13.32 -7.95 -0.52
N LEU A 132 12.35 -8.62 0.10
CA LEU A 132 11.87 -8.26 1.43
C LEU A 132 12.94 -8.61 2.48
N HIS A 133 13.37 -7.60 3.22
CA HIS A 133 14.35 -7.73 4.32
C HIS A 133 13.82 -7.19 5.64
N MET A 134 12.58 -6.67 5.66
CA MET A 134 11.92 -6.20 6.85
C MET A 134 10.43 -6.49 6.78
N LEU A 135 9.93 -7.19 7.77
CA LEU A 135 8.51 -7.47 7.94
C LEU A 135 8.14 -7.14 9.39
N HIS A 136 7.17 -6.25 9.54
CA HIS A 136 6.60 -5.89 10.83
C HIS A 136 5.12 -6.22 10.83
N ILE A 137 4.68 -6.96 11.83
CA ILE A 137 3.28 -7.35 12.02
C ILE A 137 2.92 -7.06 13.48
N SER A 138 1.91 -6.23 13.71
CA SER A 138 1.41 -5.88 15.04
C SER A 138 -0.06 -5.47 14.99
N GLY A 139 -0.84 -5.75 16.03
CA GLY A 139 -2.23 -5.25 16.12
C GLY A 139 -3.22 -5.93 15.16
N LEU A 140 -2.94 -7.17 14.72
CA LEU A 140 -3.86 -7.98 13.93
C LEU A 140 -4.72 -8.86 14.86
N ASN A 141 -5.87 -8.33 15.30
CA ASN A 141 -6.66 -8.92 16.38
C ASN A 141 -7.30 -10.28 16.03
N GLU A 142 -7.64 -10.51 14.76
CA GLU A 142 -8.33 -11.73 14.29
C GLU A 142 -7.39 -12.76 13.65
N TRP A 143 -6.09 -12.46 13.55
CA TRP A 143 -5.11 -13.30 12.86
C TRP A 143 -4.75 -14.53 13.71
N GLU A 144 -4.97 -15.72 13.14
CA GLU A 144 -4.79 -17.02 13.79
C GLU A 144 -3.60 -17.79 13.18
N ASP A 145 -3.50 -17.85 11.85
CA ASP A 145 -2.56 -18.72 11.14
C ASP A 145 -1.72 -18.00 10.09
N TRP A 146 -0.49 -18.48 9.88
CA TRP A 146 0.38 -17.99 8.81
C TRP A 146 1.19 -19.09 8.16
N VAL A 147 0.99 -19.24 6.85
CA VAL A 147 1.73 -20.20 6.03
C VAL A 147 2.76 -19.45 5.20
N VAL A 148 4.04 -19.75 5.45
CA VAL A 148 5.15 -19.24 4.64
C VAL A 148 5.75 -20.41 3.89
N GLU A 149 5.53 -20.47 2.58
CA GLU A 149 6.12 -21.52 1.74
C GLU A 149 7.65 -21.38 1.65
N GLU A 150 8.32 -22.46 1.26
CA GLU A 150 9.78 -22.46 1.13
C GLU A 150 10.22 -21.47 0.04
N GLY A 151 11.17 -20.60 0.40
CA GLY A 151 11.69 -19.59 -0.52
C GLY A 151 10.79 -18.36 -0.71
N SER A 152 9.72 -18.19 0.07
CA SER A 152 8.82 -17.03 -0.05
C SER A 152 9.43 -15.69 0.38
N MET A 153 10.46 -15.67 1.23
CA MET A 153 11.10 -14.43 1.71
C MET A 153 12.60 -14.67 1.91
N PRO A 154 13.39 -14.87 0.85
CA PRO A 154 14.75 -15.39 0.96
C PRO A 154 15.77 -14.42 1.60
N LEU A 155 15.40 -13.16 1.82
CA LEU A 155 16.28 -12.12 2.37
C LEU A 155 15.84 -11.65 3.78
N LEU A 156 14.85 -12.29 4.37
CA LEU A 156 14.35 -12.02 5.73
C LEU A 156 15.01 -12.98 6.73
#